data_AF-A0A7L6AML3-F1
#
_entry.id   AF-A0A7L6AML3-F1
#
_cell.length_a   1.000
_cell.length_b   1.000
_cell.length_c   1.000
_cell.angle_alpha   90.00
_cell.angle_beta   90.00
_cell.angle_gamma   90.00
#
_symmetry.space_group_name_H-M   'P 1'
#
loop_
_entity.id
_entity.type
_entity.pdbx_description
1 polymer ?
#
loop_
_entity_poly.entity_id
_entity_poly.type
_entity_poly.pdbx_seq_one_letter_code
_entity_poly.pdbx_strand_id
1 'polypeptide(L)'
;MPASSSLWSRLFAWLFGRNASVPTETPTAAPNVTPAPAPSPPPTQPVAPVAPPVPAPPVFAPQGDREQPVVPDLPTGGVLPTEGVNLGFRMLWNNHPAIADGDVFPCKDGQGNPYFGNQCGIMMGSCLLRSGLLAGYDQSVCWYSGHRGHTLRARELAEWMRRHPDRFGLVEIRSNVSWGAFNGRTGFVCFQNFWGEGNQGDHIDLWDGTGLVRRETDASLEEGMAHGSLDYFERSEEVWFYRALGSLAAVALPLFLLAACDSGSQPEDRPLVLPERLDKPHVSDQASVGGLHLALWDDGGGCKLQVGQAAPSTWLKPMAPCYFMLSPGGQRVQVYRHDKTTLVVAVIGTPAKGERCGQEVQGLVVKNGNVTPSSAGMQGSVYCAAQGLQNYQYDLLAK
;
A
#
# COMPACT_ATOMS: atom_id res chain seq x y z
N MET A 1 -24.10 50.78 2.54
CA MET A 1 -24.51 51.49 3.76
C MET A 1 -24.03 50.70 4.98
N PRO A 2 -23.55 51.36 6.03
CA PRO A 2 -22.54 50.83 6.94
C PRO A 2 -23.10 49.93 8.04
N ALA A 3 -22.34 48.90 8.39
CA ALA A 3 -22.57 48.05 9.53
C ALA A 3 -22.14 48.75 10.83
N SER A 4 -23.07 48.75 11.78
CA SER A 4 -22.98 49.26 13.14
C SER A 4 -21.92 48.54 13.97
N SER A 5 -20.99 49.29 14.57
CA SER A 5 -20.14 48.81 15.66
C SER A 5 -20.87 49.02 17.00
N SER A 6 -21.06 47.92 17.74
CA SER A 6 -21.84 47.90 18.98
C SER A 6 -21.08 48.46 20.17
N LEU A 7 -21.83 49.10 21.06
CA LEU A 7 -21.40 49.80 22.28
C LEU A 7 -20.58 48.95 23.28
N TRP A 8 -20.57 47.62 23.12
CA TRP A 8 -19.95 46.69 24.05
C TRP A 8 -18.42 46.61 23.93
N SER A 9 -17.86 46.95 22.76
CA SER A 9 -16.39 46.90 22.55
C SER A 9 -15.63 47.98 23.32
N ARG A 10 -16.32 49.04 23.80
CA ARG A 10 -15.69 50.13 24.56
C ARG A 10 -15.75 49.94 26.08
N LEU A 11 -16.60 49.05 26.58
CA LEU A 11 -16.73 48.84 28.03
C LEU A 11 -15.64 47.90 28.60
N PHE A 12 -15.13 46.96 27.79
CA PHE A 12 -14.13 45.98 28.27
C PHE A 12 -12.71 46.55 28.41
N ALA A 13 -12.36 47.60 27.66
CA ALA A 13 -11.03 48.20 27.72
C ALA A 13 -10.79 49.07 28.97
N TRP A 14 -11.85 49.41 29.73
CA TRP A 14 -11.74 50.29 30.90
C TRP A 14 -11.60 49.54 32.23
N LEU A 15 -12.03 48.27 32.32
CA LEU A 15 -12.11 47.55 33.61
C LEU A 15 -10.84 46.80 34.03
N PHE A 16 -9.82 46.67 33.17
CA PHE A 16 -8.61 45.89 33.48
C PHE A 16 -7.29 46.65 33.35
N GLY A 17 -7.34 47.99 33.39
CA GLY A 17 -6.14 48.83 33.45
C GLY A 17 -5.52 48.84 34.85
N ARG A 18 -4.58 47.93 35.15
CA ARG A 18 -3.66 48.08 36.28
C ARG A 18 -2.20 47.78 35.91
N ASN A 19 -1.41 48.84 36.02
CA ASN A 19 0.01 48.96 36.36
C ASN A 19 0.83 47.67 36.48
N ALA A 20 1.80 47.51 35.58
CA ALA A 20 3.07 46.86 35.88
C ALA A 20 4.21 47.74 35.36
N SER A 21 5.04 48.19 36.29
CA SER A 21 6.28 48.94 36.07
C SER A 21 7.30 48.07 35.34
N VAL A 22 7.78 48.54 34.19
CA VAL A 22 8.86 47.95 33.41
C VAL A 22 10.22 48.32 34.05
N PRO A 23 11.13 47.36 34.30
CA PRO A 23 12.48 47.68 34.73
C PRO A 23 13.32 48.19 33.56
N THR A 24 14.10 49.24 33.83
CA THR A 24 15.08 49.84 32.93
C THR A 24 16.24 48.87 32.68
N GLU A 25 16.35 48.32 31.47
CA GLU A 25 17.55 47.62 31.01
C GLU A 25 18.53 48.61 30.37
N THR A 26 19.78 48.53 30.83
CA THR A 26 20.94 49.27 30.35
C THR A 26 21.35 48.79 28.95
N PRO A 27 21.67 49.67 27.99
CA PRO A 27 22.05 49.26 26.64
C PRO A 27 23.43 48.60 26.63
N THR A 28 23.45 47.30 26.30
CA THR A 28 24.68 46.56 25.96
C THR A 28 25.10 46.90 24.54
N ALA A 29 26.37 47.25 24.35
CA ALA A 29 26.95 47.60 23.05
C ALA A 29 26.86 46.43 22.05
N ALA A 30 26.44 46.75 20.82
CA ALA A 30 26.34 45.79 19.72
C ALA A 30 27.72 45.28 19.29
N PRO A 31 27.89 43.97 19.02
CA PRO A 31 29.12 43.44 18.46
C PRO A 31 29.29 43.89 17.00
N ASN A 32 30.52 44.27 16.67
CA ASN A 32 30.94 44.71 15.35
C ASN A 32 30.94 43.50 14.38
N VAL A 33 29.94 43.40 13.52
CA VAL A 33 29.82 42.33 12.53
C VAL A 33 30.65 42.69 11.31
N THR A 34 31.74 41.95 11.08
CA THR A 34 32.54 42.02 9.86
C THR A 34 31.75 41.39 8.71
N PRO A 35 31.62 42.06 7.54
CA PRO A 35 30.86 41.52 6.42
C PRO A 35 31.55 40.27 5.85
N ALA A 36 30.75 39.23 5.60
CA ALA A 36 31.20 38.00 4.98
C ALA A 36 31.67 38.24 3.53
N PRO A 37 32.76 37.61 3.08
CA PRO A 37 33.23 37.73 1.70
C PRO A 37 32.22 37.15 0.72
N ALA A 38 32.07 37.82 -0.43
CA ALA A 38 31.16 37.43 -1.50
C ALA A 38 31.51 36.02 -2.05
N PRO A 39 30.50 35.20 -2.40
CA PRO A 39 30.73 33.87 -2.94
C PRO A 39 31.41 33.93 -4.32
N SER A 40 32.43 33.10 -4.49
CA SER A 40 33.13 32.92 -5.77
C SER A 40 32.19 32.33 -6.84
N PRO A 41 32.35 32.72 -8.12
CA PRO A 41 31.56 32.16 -9.21
C PRO A 41 31.85 30.66 -9.38
N PRO A 42 30.85 29.86 -9.78
CA PRO A 42 31.01 28.44 -9.97
C PRO A 42 31.97 28.14 -11.14
N PRO A 43 32.75 27.04 -11.06
CA PRO A 43 33.64 26.64 -12.13
C PRO A 43 32.85 26.25 -13.38
N THR A 44 33.25 26.79 -14.52
CA THR A 44 32.70 26.49 -15.84
C THR A 44 32.92 25.01 -16.14
N GLN A 45 31.84 24.23 -16.21
CA GLN A 45 31.93 22.83 -16.60
C GLN A 45 32.24 22.70 -18.10
N PRO A 46 33.14 21.79 -18.51
CA PRO A 46 33.39 21.52 -19.91
C PRO A 46 32.16 20.87 -20.58
N VAL A 47 31.77 21.41 -21.73
CA VAL A 47 30.66 20.92 -22.55
C VAL A 47 31.00 19.53 -23.07
N ALA A 48 30.18 18.53 -22.73
CA ALA A 48 30.34 17.17 -23.22
C ALA A 48 30.07 17.10 -24.75
N PRO A 49 30.81 16.27 -25.50
CA PRO A 49 30.61 16.12 -26.94
C PRO A 49 29.25 15.46 -27.25
N VAL A 50 28.58 15.99 -28.26
CA VAL A 50 27.28 15.51 -28.76
C VAL A 50 27.43 14.10 -29.33
N ALA A 51 26.59 13.18 -28.87
CA ALA A 51 26.56 11.80 -29.36
C ALA A 51 26.03 11.72 -30.81
N PRO A 52 26.55 10.79 -31.64
CA PRO A 52 26.09 10.61 -33.02
C PRO A 52 24.66 10.02 -33.09
N PRO A 53 23.93 10.28 -34.19
CA PRO A 53 22.54 9.85 -34.34
C PRO A 53 22.42 8.32 -34.49
N VAL A 54 21.41 7.77 -33.81
CA VAL A 54 21.05 6.35 -33.82
C VAL A 54 20.38 5.98 -35.17
N PRO A 55 20.75 4.87 -35.81
CA PRO A 55 20.14 4.44 -37.07
C PRO A 55 18.69 3.96 -36.89
N ALA A 56 17.86 4.21 -37.91
CA ALA A 56 16.44 3.87 -37.91
C ALA A 56 16.19 2.35 -38.01
N PRO A 57 15.12 1.82 -37.38
CA PRO A 57 14.78 0.41 -37.42
C PRO A 57 14.18 -0.02 -38.77
N PRO A 58 14.31 -1.32 -39.15
CA PRO A 58 13.83 -1.84 -40.42
C PRO A 58 12.30 -1.99 -40.45
N VAL A 59 11.73 -1.69 -41.61
CA VAL A 59 10.30 -1.79 -41.93
C VAL A 59 9.95 -3.25 -42.27
N PHE A 60 8.99 -3.84 -41.55
CA PHE A 60 8.44 -5.17 -41.86
C PHE A 60 7.20 -5.06 -42.77
N ALA A 61 7.14 -5.92 -43.78
CA ALA A 61 6.06 -6.03 -44.75
C ALA A 61 4.87 -6.86 -44.19
N PRO A 62 3.62 -6.60 -44.64
CA PRO A 62 2.43 -7.24 -44.08
C PRO A 62 2.19 -8.64 -44.66
N GLN A 63 1.75 -9.57 -43.82
CA GLN A 63 1.23 -10.89 -44.24
C GLN A 63 -0.30 -10.85 -44.29
N GLY A 64 -0.84 -11.42 -45.37
CA GLY A 64 -2.22 -11.33 -45.80
C GLY A 64 -3.22 -12.25 -45.10
N ASP A 65 -4.46 -12.00 -45.49
CA ASP A 65 -5.72 -12.37 -44.84
C ASP A 65 -6.01 -13.88 -44.84
N ARG A 66 -6.57 -14.37 -43.74
CA ARG A 66 -7.16 -15.71 -43.65
C ARG A 66 -8.54 -15.66 -42.99
N GLU A 67 -9.51 -16.18 -43.72
CA GLU A 67 -10.95 -16.15 -43.49
C GLU A 67 -11.39 -16.93 -42.23
N GLN A 68 -12.35 -16.39 -41.48
CA GLN A 68 -12.94 -16.98 -40.27
C GLN A 68 -14.26 -17.73 -40.59
N PRO A 69 -14.56 -18.86 -39.94
CA PRO A 69 -15.87 -19.50 -40.04
C PRO A 69 -16.82 -19.10 -38.88
N VAL A 70 -18.10 -18.98 -39.24
CA VAL A 70 -19.25 -18.59 -38.40
C VAL A 70 -19.73 -19.73 -37.49
N VAL A 71 -20.20 -19.40 -36.28
CA VAL A 71 -20.70 -20.35 -35.25
C VAL A 71 -22.17 -20.01 -34.90
N PRO A 72 -23.09 -20.99 -34.70
CA PRO A 72 -24.49 -20.76 -34.37
C PRO A 72 -24.80 -20.71 -32.86
N ASP A 73 -25.96 -20.13 -32.54
CA ASP A 73 -26.45 -19.75 -31.19
C ASP A 73 -26.87 -20.89 -30.23
N LEU A 74 -26.82 -20.52 -28.93
CA LEU A 74 -27.02 -21.26 -27.67
C LEU A 74 -28.40 -21.91 -27.44
N PRO A 75 -28.47 -22.81 -26.42
CA PRO A 75 -29.33 -22.48 -25.28
C PRO A 75 -28.73 -22.70 -23.87
N THR A 76 -29.41 -22.05 -22.93
CA THR A 76 -29.06 -21.59 -21.58
C THR A 76 -29.21 -22.64 -20.47
N GLY A 77 -28.29 -22.64 -19.50
CA GLY A 77 -28.42 -23.33 -18.21
C GLY A 77 -27.14 -23.24 -17.37
N GLY A 78 -27.19 -22.56 -16.23
CA GLY A 78 -26.05 -22.05 -15.45
C GLY A 78 -24.81 -22.95 -15.29
N VAL A 79 -23.67 -22.47 -15.78
CA VAL A 79 -22.30 -22.93 -15.51
C VAL A 79 -21.42 -21.67 -15.36
N LEU A 80 -20.39 -21.74 -14.50
CA LEU A 80 -19.38 -20.69 -14.32
C LEU A 80 -18.86 -20.18 -15.69
N PRO A 81 -18.66 -18.86 -15.87
CA PRO A 81 -18.39 -18.28 -17.19
C PRO A 81 -17.09 -18.82 -17.78
N THR A 82 -17.21 -19.48 -18.94
CA THR A 82 -16.17 -20.19 -19.72
C THR A 82 -15.27 -19.29 -20.57
N GLU A 83 -15.33 -17.98 -20.42
CA GLU A 83 -14.52 -17.05 -21.21
C GLU A 83 -13.18 -16.74 -20.52
N GLY A 84 -12.07 -17.08 -21.22
CA GLY A 84 -10.68 -16.83 -20.82
C GLY A 84 -9.69 -17.81 -21.50
N VAL A 85 -8.42 -17.42 -21.65
CA VAL A 85 -7.38 -18.34 -22.13
C VAL A 85 -6.99 -19.29 -20.99
N ASN A 86 -6.89 -20.58 -21.26
CA ASN A 86 -6.39 -21.55 -20.26
C ASN A 86 -4.87 -21.43 -20.15
N LEU A 87 -4.44 -20.54 -19.26
CA LEU A 87 -3.01 -20.28 -18.99
C LEU A 87 -2.44 -21.22 -17.93
N GLY A 88 -3.28 -22.06 -17.30
CA GLY A 88 -2.89 -22.88 -16.17
C GLY A 88 -2.44 -22.02 -15.00
N PHE A 89 -3.35 -21.29 -14.36
CA PHE A 89 -3.00 -20.35 -13.27
C PHE A 89 -2.06 -20.92 -12.20
N ARG A 90 -2.22 -22.18 -11.79
CA ARG A 90 -1.33 -22.83 -10.82
C ARG A 90 0.12 -22.93 -11.31
N MET A 91 0.33 -23.13 -12.62
CA MET A 91 1.68 -23.07 -13.21
C MET A 91 2.26 -21.66 -13.09
N LEU A 92 1.48 -20.62 -13.44
CA LEU A 92 1.91 -19.22 -13.28
C LEU A 92 2.30 -18.93 -11.83
N TRP A 93 1.42 -19.31 -10.89
CA TRP A 93 1.62 -19.14 -9.46
C TRP A 93 2.92 -19.78 -8.98
N ASN A 94 3.13 -21.04 -9.33
CA ASN A 94 4.32 -21.80 -8.95
C ASN A 94 5.60 -21.34 -9.66
N ASN A 95 5.48 -20.57 -10.75
CA ASN A 95 6.62 -19.99 -11.46
C ASN A 95 6.98 -18.58 -10.97
N HIS A 96 6.12 -17.95 -10.17
CA HIS A 96 6.38 -16.63 -9.62
C HIS A 96 7.53 -16.68 -8.60
N PRO A 97 8.60 -15.87 -8.72
CA PRO A 97 9.80 -16.00 -7.87
C PRO A 97 9.53 -15.93 -6.36
N ALA A 98 8.64 -15.03 -5.93
CA ALA A 98 8.24 -14.91 -4.52
C ALA A 98 7.50 -16.16 -3.98
N ILE A 99 6.94 -16.99 -4.87
CA ILE A 99 6.26 -18.25 -4.53
C ILE A 99 7.22 -19.43 -4.65
N ALA A 100 7.86 -19.55 -5.81
CA ALA A 100 8.73 -20.69 -6.15
C ALA A 100 9.95 -20.77 -5.23
N ASP A 101 10.58 -19.63 -5.00
CA ASP A 101 11.92 -19.53 -4.43
C ASP A 101 11.93 -18.71 -3.12
N GLY A 102 10.81 -18.04 -2.79
CA GLY A 102 10.77 -16.99 -1.78
C GLY A 102 11.63 -15.77 -2.14
N ASP A 103 12.05 -15.65 -3.40
CA ASP A 103 12.97 -14.60 -3.86
C ASP A 103 12.19 -13.38 -4.36
N VAL A 104 12.22 -12.31 -3.56
CA VAL A 104 11.58 -11.03 -3.89
C VAL A 104 12.54 -10.04 -4.57
N PHE A 105 13.81 -10.43 -4.75
CA PHE A 105 14.84 -9.64 -5.42
C PHE A 105 15.61 -10.48 -6.47
N PRO A 106 14.93 -11.06 -7.48
CA PRO A 106 15.59 -11.92 -8.46
C PRO A 106 16.68 -11.19 -9.27
N CYS A 107 16.60 -9.85 -9.38
CA CYS A 107 17.62 -9.04 -10.04
C CYS A 107 18.57 -8.41 -9.03
N LYS A 108 19.61 -9.16 -8.65
CA LYS A 108 20.62 -8.80 -7.65
C LYS A 108 22.04 -9.11 -8.10
N ASP A 109 23.02 -8.46 -7.48
CA ASP A 109 24.44 -8.74 -7.69
C ASP A 109 24.89 -10.05 -7.01
N GLY A 110 26.18 -10.39 -7.17
CA GLY A 110 26.75 -11.61 -6.56
C GLY A 110 26.78 -11.60 -5.03
N GLN A 111 26.53 -10.45 -4.39
CA GLN A 111 26.45 -10.26 -2.95
C GLN A 111 24.99 -10.25 -2.45
N GLY A 112 24.03 -10.33 -3.37
CA GLY A 112 22.61 -10.34 -3.08
C GLY A 112 21.96 -8.95 -2.99
N ASN A 113 22.67 -7.87 -3.33
CA ASN A 113 22.08 -6.53 -3.35
C ASN A 113 21.24 -6.36 -4.61
N PRO A 114 20.00 -5.85 -4.50
CA PRO A 114 19.15 -5.65 -5.67
C PRO A 114 19.71 -4.53 -6.57
N TYR A 115 19.73 -4.76 -7.88
CA TYR A 115 20.12 -3.73 -8.86
C TYR A 115 19.04 -2.65 -9.05
N PHE A 116 17.79 -2.96 -8.69
CA PHE A 116 16.64 -2.07 -8.84
C PHE A 116 15.83 -2.04 -7.54
N GLY A 117 15.34 -0.88 -7.14
CA GLY A 117 14.48 -0.75 -5.95
C GLY A 117 13.09 -1.38 -6.15
N ASN A 118 12.55 -1.32 -7.36
CA ASN A 118 11.23 -1.86 -7.70
C ASN A 118 11.39 -3.20 -8.42
N GLN A 119 10.75 -4.25 -7.89
CA GLN A 119 10.92 -5.62 -8.39
C GLN A 119 9.65 -6.21 -9.00
N CYS A 120 8.50 -5.55 -8.94
CA CYS A 120 7.22 -6.09 -9.43
C CYS A 120 7.27 -6.50 -10.91
N GLY A 121 7.77 -5.61 -11.77
CA GLY A 121 8.01 -5.91 -13.17
C GLY A 121 9.01 -7.07 -13.36
N ILE A 122 10.08 -7.11 -12.54
CA ILE A 122 11.14 -8.12 -12.68
C ILE A 122 10.62 -9.50 -12.27
N MET A 123 9.92 -9.60 -11.15
CA MET A 123 9.30 -10.83 -10.69
C MET A 123 8.29 -11.36 -11.70
N MET A 124 7.44 -10.47 -12.25
CA MET A 124 6.46 -10.86 -13.26
C MET A 124 7.12 -11.28 -14.58
N GLY A 125 8.15 -10.57 -15.03
CA GLY A 125 8.93 -10.96 -16.21
C GLY A 125 9.55 -12.35 -16.04
N SER A 126 10.16 -12.63 -14.89
CA SER A 126 10.70 -13.96 -14.56
C SER A 126 9.61 -15.02 -14.53
N CYS A 127 8.44 -14.72 -13.95
CA CYS A 127 7.26 -15.59 -13.95
C CYS A 127 6.82 -15.94 -15.37
N LEU A 128 6.69 -14.94 -16.24
CA LEU A 128 6.29 -15.11 -17.64
C LEU A 128 7.35 -15.86 -18.46
N LEU A 129 8.64 -15.62 -18.21
CA LEU A 129 9.72 -16.36 -18.86
C LEU A 129 9.67 -17.84 -18.49
N ARG A 130 9.56 -18.16 -17.19
CA ARG A 130 9.45 -19.53 -16.66
C ARG A 130 8.21 -20.25 -17.17
N SER A 131 7.16 -19.49 -17.48
CA SER A 131 5.89 -20.01 -18.01
C SER A 131 5.84 -20.06 -19.55
N GLY A 132 6.91 -19.69 -20.24
CA GLY A 132 6.96 -19.67 -21.71
C GLY A 132 6.10 -18.58 -22.37
N LEU A 133 5.66 -17.58 -21.59
CA LEU A 133 4.75 -16.52 -22.04
C LEU A 133 5.45 -15.21 -22.42
N LEU A 134 6.73 -15.04 -22.08
CA LEU A 134 7.49 -13.80 -22.35
C LEU A 134 8.08 -13.71 -23.78
N ALA A 135 7.85 -14.70 -24.64
CA ALA A 135 8.41 -14.72 -25.98
C ALA A 135 7.96 -13.49 -26.81
N GLY A 136 8.90 -12.77 -27.40
CA GLY A 136 8.61 -11.56 -28.19
C GLY A 136 8.34 -10.29 -27.36
N TYR A 137 8.69 -10.30 -26.07
CA TYR A 137 8.71 -9.06 -25.29
C TYR A 137 9.73 -8.07 -25.87
N ASP A 138 9.27 -6.85 -26.17
CA ASP A 138 9.98 -5.84 -26.95
C ASP A 138 10.24 -4.52 -26.19
N GLN A 139 9.98 -4.49 -24.89
CA GLN A 139 10.14 -3.29 -24.04
C GLN A 139 11.37 -3.39 -23.13
N SER A 140 11.46 -2.52 -22.12
CA SER A 140 12.63 -2.39 -21.25
C SER A 140 12.91 -3.66 -20.45
N VAL A 141 14.16 -4.15 -20.54
CA VAL A 141 14.68 -5.28 -19.79
C VAL A 141 15.98 -4.91 -19.06
N CYS A 142 16.29 -5.66 -18.01
CA CYS A 142 17.57 -5.59 -17.32
C CYS A 142 18.74 -5.84 -18.29
N TRP A 143 19.80 -5.02 -18.17
CA TRP A 143 20.99 -5.08 -19.00
C TRP A 143 22.18 -5.80 -18.33
N TYR A 144 22.03 -6.28 -17.10
CA TYR A 144 23.09 -7.03 -16.42
C TYR A 144 23.26 -8.42 -17.04
N SER A 145 24.51 -8.82 -17.26
CA SER A 145 24.84 -10.12 -17.87
C SER A 145 24.27 -11.28 -17.06
N GLY A 146 23.60 -12.23 -17.73
CA GLY A 146 22.97 -13.39 -17.09
C GLY A 146 21.54 -13.16 -16.60
N HIS A 147 21.04 -11.92 -16.58
CA HIS A 147 19.69 -11.60 -16.14
C HIS A 147 18.69 -11.69 -17.30
N ARG A 148 18.10 -12.87 -17.52
CA ARG A 148 17.11 -13.11 -18.58
C ARG A 148 15.68 -12.95 -18.07
N GLY A 149 14.82 -12.32 -18.87
CA GLY A 149 13.39 -12.16 -18.57
C GLY A 149 13.07 -11.13 -17.48
N HIS A 150 14.06 -10.38 -17.01
CA HIS A 150 13.87 -9.32 -16.02
C HIS A 150 13.33 -8.06 -16.69
N THR A 151 12.00 -8.00 -16.87
CA THR A 151 11.33 -6.79 -17.36
C THR A 151 11.33 -5.72 -16.29
N LEU A 152 11.52 -4.45 -16.65
CA LEU A 152 11.79 -3.40 -15.64
C LEU A 152 10.54 -2.65 -15.18
N ARG A 153 9.55 -2.42 -16.04
CA ARG A 153 8.42 -1.53 -15.76
C ARG A 153 7.09 -2.27 -15.82
N ALA A 154 6.31 -2.18 -14.73
CA ALA A 154 5.01 -2.86 -14.62
C ALA A 154 4.03 -2.40 -15.70
N ARG A 155 3.95 -1.09 -15.97
CA ARG A 155 3.09 -0.54 -17.03
C ARG A 155 3.47 -1.01 -18.43
N GLU A 156 4.76 -0.94 -18.79
CA GLU A 156 5.21 -1.42 -20.11
C GLU A 156 4.87 -2.91 -20.30
N LEU A 157 5.01 -3.72 -19.25
CA LEU A 157 4.64 -5.12 -19.28
C LEU A 157 3.12 -5.32 -19.43
N ALA A 158 2.32 -4.60 -18.65
CA ALA A 158 0.86 -4.66 -18.75
C ALA A 158 0.35 -4.22 -20.13
N GLU A 159 0.89 -3.15 -20.70
CA GLU A 159 0.55 -2.68 -22.04
C GLU A 159 0.97 -3.66 -23.13
N TRP A 160 2.14 -4.30 -22.97
CA TRP A 160 2.55 -5.37 -23.86
C TRP A 160 1.59 -6.56 -23.78
N MET A 161 1.17 -6.99 -22.59
CA MET A 161 0.18 -8.06 -22.42
C MET A 161 -1.16 -7.71 -23.10
N ARG A 162 -1.62 -6.46 -22.96
CA ARG A 162 -2.83 -5.95 -23.62
C ARG A 162 -2.79 -6.06 -25.15
N ARG A 163 -1.61 -5.93 -25.75
CA ARG A 163 -1.40 -6.07 -27.21
C ARG A 163 -1.40 -7.53 -27.69
N HIS A 164 -1.38 -8.51 -26.78
CA HIS A 164 -1.34 -9.94 -27.09
C HIS A 164 -2.53 -10.69 -26.46
N PRO A 165 -3.79 -10.35 -26.82
CA PRO A 165 -4.97 -10.96 -26.23
C PRO A 165 -5.12 -12.45 -26.57
N ASP A 166 -4.50 -12.92 -27.66
CA ASP A 166 -4.37 -14.33 -28.01
C ASP A 166 -3.61 -15.12 -26.93
N ARG A 167 -2.69 -14.46 -26.23
CA ARG A 167 -1.83 -15.06 -25.21
C ARG A 167 -2.33 -14.80 -23.79
N PHE A 168 -2.88 -13.62 -23.51
CA PHE A 168 -3.23 -13.22 -22.14
C PHE A 168 -4.75 -13.11 -21.90
N GLY A 169 -5.55 -13.27 -22.95
CA GLY A 169 -6.96 -12.92 -22.92
C GLY A 169 -7.20 -11.42 -23.00
N LEU A 170 -8.48 -11.03 -23.06
CA LEU A 170 -8.88 -9.64 -23.02
C LEU A 170 -8.65 -9.06 -21.61
N VAL A 171 -8.20 -7.81 -21.57
CA VAL A 171 -8.08 -7.05 -20.32
C VAL A 171 -9.42 -6.50 -19.90
N GLU A 172 -9.74 -6.65 -18.62
CA GLU A 172 -10.80 -5.91 -17.96
C GLU A 172 -10.22 -4.74 -17.18
N ILE A 173 -10.68 -3.53 -17.45
CA ILE A 173 -10.21 -2.30 -16.79
C ILE A 173 -11.33 -1.76 -15.91
N ARG A 174 -11.03 -1.51 -14.64
CA ARG A 174 -11.96 -0.88 -13.70
C ARG A 174 -11.25 0.20 -12.88
N SER A 175 -11.99 1.23 -12.47
CA SER A 175 -11.52 2.28 -11.58
C SER A 175 -12.35 2.31 -10.31
N ASN A 176 -11.77 2.78 -9.20
CA ASN A 176 -12.46 2.92 -7.91
C ASN A 176 -13.16 1.62 -7.47
N VAL A 177 -12.41 0.52 -7.47
CA VAL A 177 -12.90 -0.82 -7.11
C VAL A 177 -12.10 -1.38 -5.94
N SER A 178 -12.76 -2.18 -5.10
CA SER A 178 -12.08 -3.03 -4.12
C SER A 178 -11.72 -4.38 -4.73
N TRP A 179 -10.85 -5.13 -4.04
CA TRP A 179 -10.51 -6.52 -4.41
C TRP A 179 -11.73 -7.42 -4.54
N GLY A 180 -12.84 -7.11 -3.85
CA GLY A 180 -14.10 -7.84 -3.92
C GLY A 180 -14.69 -7.91 -5.33
N ALA A 181 -14.41 -6.93 -6.20
CA ALA A 181 -14.82 -6.94 -7.60
C ALA A 181 -14.19 -8.09 -8.42
N PHE A 182 -13.11 -8.69 -7.92
CA PHE A 182 -12.35 -9.76 -8.56
C PHE A 182 -12.35 -11.07 -7.75
N ASN A 183 -13.19 -11.15 -6.71
CA ASN A 183 -13.29 -12.34 -5.85
C ASN A 183 -13.68 -13.59 -6.67
N GLY A 184 -13.08 -14.73 -6.35
CA GLY A 184 -13.30 -16.00 -7.04
C GLY A 184 -12.74 -16.06 -8.47
N ARG A 185 -11.93 -15.08 -8.90
CA ARG A 185 -11.31 -15.05 -10.22
C ARG A 185 -9.80 -15.08 -10.09
N THR A 186 -9.15 -15.91 -10.90
CA THR A 186 -7.69 -16.02 -10.97
C THR A 186 -7.14 -15.31 -12.19
N GLY A 187 -5.96 -14.71 -12.09
CA GLY A 187 -5.40 -13.95 -13.20
C GLY A 187 -4.16 -13.14 -12.89
N PHE A 188 -3.71 -12.38 -13.88
CA PHE A 188 -2.79 -11.27 -13.67
C PHE A 188 -3.59 -10.03 -13.26
N VAL A 189 -3.03 -9.23 -12.37
CA VAL A 189 -3.61 -7.95 -11.95
C VAL A 189 -2.53 -6.87 -12.06
N CYS A 190 -2.88 -5.73 -12.65
CA CYS A 190 -2.01 -4.56 -12.72
C CYS A 190 -2.72 -3.37 -12.09
N PHE A 191 -1.99 -2.62 -11.27
CA PHE A 191 -2.45 -1.49 -10.49
C PHE A 191 -1.78 -0.25 -11.05
N GLN A 192 -2.57 0.68 -11.56
CA GLN A 192 -2.07 1.90 -12.17
C GLN A 192 -2.10 3.06 -11.18
N ASN A 193 -1.02 3.84 -11.17
CA ASN A 193 -0.96 5.14 -10.51
C ASN A 193 -1.41 5.17 -9.03
N PHE A 194 -0.83 4.33 -8.15
CA PHE A 194 -1.32 4.20 -6.76
C PHE A 194 -0.29 4.53 -5.67
N TRP A 195 0.97 4.78 -6.06
CA TRP A 195 2.04 5.07 -5.12
C TRP A 195 3.12 5.98 -5.73
N GLY A 196 4.06 6.42 -4.88
CA GLY A 196 5.15 7.30 -5.30
C GLY A 196 4.72 8.77 -5.44
N GLU A 197 5.68 9.63 -5.80
CA GLU A 197 5.43 11.04 -5.99
C GLU A 197 4.40 11.26 -7.12
N GLY A 198 3.34 12.01 -6.81
CA GLY A 198 2.25 12.27 -7.75
C GLY A 198 1.47 11.02 -8.18
N ASN A 199 1.49 9.94 -7.38
CA ASN A 199 0.82 8.68 -7.68
C ASN A 199 1.20 8.09 -9.05
N GLN A 200 2.46 8.16 -9.46
CA GLN A 200 2.89 7.66 -10.78
C GLN A 200 3.38 6.21 -10.77
N GLY A 201 3.39 5.57 -9.60
CA GLY A 201 3.87 4.21 -9.40
C GLY A 201 2.81 3.17 -9.73
N ASP A 202 3.26 2.12 -10.44
CA ASP A 202 2.44 0.97 -10.85
C ASP A 202 2.88 -0.31 -10.13
N HIS A 203 2.02 -1.33 -10.15
CA HIS A 203 2.33 -2.69 -9.70
C HIS A 203 1.71 -3.72 -10.62
N ILE A 204 2.34 -4.88 -10.76
CA ILE A 204 1.80 -6.03 -11.49
C ILE A 204 2.06 -7.30 -10.68
N ASP A 205 1.05 -8.17 -10.60
CA ASP A 205 1.07 -9.37 -9.77
C ASP A 205 0.15 -10.48 -10.30
N LEU A 206 0.18 -11.63 -9.64
CA LEU A 206 -0.83 -12.68 -9.74
C LEU A 206 -1.87 -12.54 -8.63
N TRP A 207 -3.12 -12.77 -9.00
CA TRP A 207 -4.29 -12.76 -8.11
C TRP A 207 -4.97 -14.12 -8.15
N ASP A 208 -5.12 -14.76 -6.98
CA ASP A 208 -5.75 -16.09 -6.85
C ASP A 208 -7.26 -16.03 -6.54
N GLY A 209 -7.82 -14.83 -6.38
CA GLY A 209 -9.25 -14.63 -6.17
C GLY A 209 -9.75 -14.97 -4.78
N THR A 210 -9.01 -15.68 -3.94
CA THR A 210 -9.60 -16.37 -2.76
C THR A 210 -8.66 -16.49 -1.56
N GLY A 211 -7.37 -16.22 -1.73
CA GLY A 211 -6.29 -16.53 -0.80
C GLY A 211 -6.02 -18.02 -0.64
N LEU A 212 -6.77 -18.91 -1.30
CA LEU A 212 -6.62 -20.36 -1.09
C LEU A 212 -5.28 -20.88 -1.61
N VAL A 213 -4.86 -20.43 -2.80
CA VAL A 213 -3.61 -20.87 -3.42
C VAL A 213 -2.42 -20.30 -2.63
N ARG A 214 -2.55 -19.07 -2.11
CA ARG A 214 -1.56 -18.51 -1.19
C ARG A 214 -1.45 -19.33 0.09
N ARG A 215 -2.58 -19.65 0.74
CA ARG A 215 -2.62 -20.41 1.99
C ARG A 215 -2.07 -21.83 1.87
N GLU A 216 -2.09 -22.44 0.69
CA GLU A 216 -1.39 -23.71 0.44
C GLU A 216 0.13 -23.58 0.58
N THR A 217 0.69 -22.42 0.23
CA THR A 217 2.13 -22.16 0.33
C THR A 217 2.51 -21.71 1.73
N ASP A 218 1.67 -20.90 2.37
CA ASP A 218 1.82 -20.47 3.76
C ASP A 218 0.46 -20.21 4.39
N ALA A 219 0.04 -21.10 5.30
CA ALA A 219 -1.26 -21.04 5.94
C ALA A 219 -1.48 -19.81 6.83
N SER A 220 -0.41 -19.05 7.16
CA SER A 220 -0.49 -17.81 7.92
C SER A 220 -0.78 -16.57 7.07
N LEU A 221 -0.72 -16.69 5.74
CA LEU A 221 -0.92 -15.59 4.81
C LEU A 221 -2.37 -15.58 4.29
N GLU A 222 -3.11 -14.54 4.64
CA GLU A 222 -4.52 -14.38 4.29
C GLU A 222 -4.72 -13.89 2.83
N GLU A 223 -3.71 -13.29 2.22
CA GLU A 223 -3.85 -12.46 1.02
C GLU A 223 -3.80 -13.26 -0.30
N GLY A 224 -4.63 -12.90 -1.27
CA GLY A 224 -4.73 -13.58 -2.57
C GLY A 224 -3.68 -13.21 -3.62
N MET A 225 -2.62 -12.50 -3.22
CA MET A 225 -1.58 -12.00 -4.13
C MET A 225 -0.26 -12.73 -3.94
N ALA A 226 0.54 -12.85 -5.01
CA ALA A 226 1.81 -13.54 -4.90
C ALA A 226 2.87 -12.72 -4.14
N HIS A 227 2.85 -11.38 -4.25
CA HIS A 227 3.76 -10.50 -3.50
C HIS A 227 3.14 -9.17 -3.03
N GLY A 228 2.17 -8.62 -3.75
CA GLY A 228 1.49 -7.37 -3.44
C GLY A 228 0.43 -7.54 -2.35
N SER A 229 -0.40 -6.51 -2.18
CA SER A 229 -1.43 -6.52 -1.14
C SER A 229 -2.78 -6.00 -1.60
N LEU A 230 -3.80 -6.37 -0.83
CA LEU A 230 -5.20 -6.08 -1.13
C LEU A 230 -5.48 -4.58 -1.21
N ASP A 231 -4.79 -3.73 -0.43
CA ASP A 231 -5.01 -2.28 -0.44
C ASP A 231 -4.65 -1.63 -1.79
N TYR A 232 -3.95 -2.34 -2.66
CA TYR A 232 -3.57 -1.83 -3.98
C TYR A 232 -4.80 -1.64 -4.86
N PHE A 233 -5.85 -2.44 -4.68
CA PHE A 233 -7.09 -2.31 -5.46
C PHE A 233 -7.74 -0.95 -5.22
N GLU A 234 -7.93 -0.57 -3.95
CA GLU A 234 -8.63 0.67 -3.58
C GLU A 234 -7.77 1.91 -3.81
N ARG A 235 -6.44 1.78 -3.75
CA ARG A 235 -5.52 2.92 -3.96
C ARG A 235 -5.27 3.24 -5.43
N SER A 236 -5.54 2.31 -6.34
CA SER A 236 -5.26 2.49 -7.76
C SER A 236 -6.29 3.35 -8.46
N GLU A 237 -5.82 4.19 -9.37
CA GLU A 237 -6.69 4.90 -10.31
C GLU A 237 -7.38 3.92 -11.25
N GLU A 238 -6.64 2.91 -11.73
CA GLU A 238 -7.16 1.82 -12.55
C GLU A 238 -6.58 0.46 -12.12
N VAL A 239 -7.42 -0.56 -12.19
CA VAL A 239 -7.05 -1.97 -12.03
C VAL A 239 -7.29 -2.66 -13.37
N TRP A 240 -6.23 -3.23 -13.94
CA TRP A 240 -6.26 -3.99 -15.18
C TRP A 240 -6.15 -5.48 -14.84
N PHE A 241 -7.15 -6.25 -15.20
CA PHE A 241 -7.26 -7.66 -14.86
C PHE A 241 -7.28 -8.54 -16.10
N TYR A 242 -6.37 -9.52 -16.14
CA TYR A 242 -6.28 -10.54 -17.19
C TYR A 242 -6.65 -11.89 -16.61
N ARG A 243 -7.81 -12.43 -17.00
CA ARG A 243 -8.28 -13.70 -16.47
C ARG A 243 -7.41 -14.86 -16.97
N ALA A 244 -6.89 -15.65 -16.03
CA ALA A 244 -6.19 -16.90 -16.30
C ALA A 244 -7.05 -18.05 -15.78
N LEU A 245 -7.61 -18.88 -16.67
CA LEU A 245 -8.37 -20.05 -16.23
C LEU A 245 -7.43 -21.13 -15.69
N GLY A 246 -7.86 -21.82 -14.64
CA GLY A 246 -7.23 -23.05 -14.18
C GLY A 246 -7.50 -24.17 -15.19
N SER A 247 -6.53 -25.05 -15.38
CA SER A 247 -6.76 -26.28 -16.13
C SER A 247 -7.73 -27.13 -15.32
N LEU A 248 -9.00 -27.18 -15.74
CA LEU A 248 -9.99 -28.09 -15.20
C LEU A 248 -9.54 -29.51 -15.55
N ALA A 249 -8.79 -30.14 -14.64
CA ALA A 249 -8.89 -31.58 -14.51
C ALA A 249 -10.35 -31.83 -14.15
N ALA A 250 -11.12 -32.40 -15.08
CA ALA A 250 -12.50 -32.76 -14.87
C ALA A 250 -12.61 -33.81 -13.76
N VAL A 251 -12.61 -33.36 -12.51
CA VAL A 251 -12.94 -34.19 -11.36
C VAL A 251 -14.45 -34.18 -11.26
N ALA A 252 -15.07 -35.24 -11.76
CA ALA A 252 -16.49 -35.51 -11.58
C ALA A 252 -16.76 -35.69 -10.07
N LEU A 253 -17.15 -34.60 -9.40
CA LEU A 253 -17.60 -34.63 -8.01
C LEU A 253 -19.09 -34.99 -7.97
N PRO A 254 -19.53 -35.96 -7.14
CA PRO A 254 -20.94 -36.32 -7.03
C PRO A 254 -21.71 -35.20 -6.33
N LEU A 255 -22.81 -34.79 -6.98
CA LEU A 255 -23.72 -33.74 -6.58
C LEU A 255 -24.51 -34.17 -5.33
N PHE A 256 -24.10 -33.72 -4.14
CA PHE A 256 -24.91 -33.84 -2.92
C PHE A 256 -25.78 -32.59 -2.73
N LEU A 257 -27.01 -32.69 -3.22
CA LEU A 257 -28.26 -32.24 -2.58
C LEU A 257 -28.20 -31.81 -1.11
N LEU A 258 -27.86 -30.56 -0.76
CA LEU A 258 -28.21 -29.97 0.55
C LEU A 258 -29.14 -28.76 0.38
N ALA A 259 -30.25 -28.84 1.12
CA ALA A 259 -31.37 -27.92 1.10
C ALA A 259 -31.11 -26.63 1.90
N ALA A 260 -31.91 -25.63 1.55
CA ALA A 260 -31.89 -24.23 1.96
C ALA A 260 -32.18 -23.95 3.44
N CYS A 261 -31.68 -22.80 3.91
CA CYS A 261 -32.20 -21.87 4.94
C CYS A 261 -31.38 -20.57 4.77
N ASP A 262 -31.80 -19.33 5.04
CA ASP A 262 -33.05 -18.64 5.32
C ASP A 262 -32.66 -17.14 5.23
N SER A 263 -33.59 -16.26 4.87
CA SER A 263 -33.32 -14.85 4.56
C SER A 263 -33.36 -13.99 5.83
N GLY A 264 -32.19 -13.54 6.30
CA GLY A 264 -32.05 -12.60 7.41
C GLY A 264 -31.54 -11.22 6.95
N SER A 265 -32.36 -10.19 7.19
CA SER A 265 -32.18 -8.77 6.91
C SER A 265 -30.79 -8.16 7.19
N GLN A 266 -30.28 -7.35 6.26
CA GLN A 266 -29.13 -6.46 6.45
C GLN A 266 -29.50 -5.25 7.34
N PRO A 267 -28.65 -4.85 8.29
CA PRO A 267 -28.85 -3.62 9.07
C PRO A 267 -28.53 -2.38 8.21
N GLU A 268 -29.36 -1.34 8.34
CA GLU A 268 -29.13 -0.03 7.73
C GLU A 268 -27.87 0.63 8.32
N ASP A 269 -26.93 0.98 7.43
CA ASP A 269 -25.80 1.86 7.72
C ASP A 269 -26.29 3.28 8.02
N ARG A 270 -26.36 3.63 9.31
CA ARG A 270 -26.41 5.03 9.73
C ARG A 270 -24.98 5.53 9.98
N PRO A 271 -24.54 6.62 9.32
CA PRO A 271 -23.24 7.21 9.61
C PRO A 271 -23.22 7.71 11.07
N LEU A 272 -22.29 7.16 11.86
CA LEU A 272 -21.99 7.60 13.22
C LEU A 272 -21.47 9.04 13.17
N VAL A 273 -22.22 9.95 13.82
CA VAL A 273 -21.75 11.28 14.14
C VAL A 273 -20.66 11.13 15.19
N LEU A 274 -19.40 11.40 14.84
CA LEU A 274 -18.29 11.42 15.79
C LEU A 274 -18.66 12.39 16.92
N PRO A 275 -18.56 11.99 18.20
CA PRO A 275 -18.92 12.86 19.30
C PRO A 275 -18.05 14.13 19.31
N GLU A 276 -18.69 15.24 19.69
CA GLU A 276 -18.02 16.50 19.99
C GLU A 276 -16.90 16.25 21.02
N ARG A 277 -15.67 16.72 20.73
CA ARG A 277 -14.45 16.44 21.52
C ARG A 277 -14.74 16.53 23.02
N LEU A 278 -14.44 15.46 23.75
CA LEU A 278 -14.59 15.44 25.21
C LEU A 278 -13.50 16.31 25.84
N ASP A 279 -13.88 17.30 26.63
CA ASP A 279 -12.96 18.21 27.34
C ASP A 279 -12.09 17.51 28.41
N LYS A 280 -12.34 16.21 28.67
CA LYS A 280 -11.63 15.44 29.70
C LYS A 280 -10.78 14.34 29.06
N PRO A 281 -9.52 14.19 29.51
CA PRO A 281 -8.68 13.08 29.07
C PRO A 281 -9.36 11.73 29.31
N HIS A 282 -9.36 10.87 28.32
CA HIS A 282 -9.95 9.53 28.42
C HIS A 282 -9.10 8.50 27.65
N VAL A 283 -9.22 7.24 28.05
CA VAL A 283 -8.52 6.14 27.37
C VAL A 283 -9.26 5.82 26.07
N SER A 284 -8.58 5.94 24.94
CA SER A 284 -9.12 5.61 23.62
C SER A 284 -8.91 4.13 23.27
N ASP A 285 -7.84 3.49 23.78
CA ASP A 285 -7.54 2.09 23.49
C ASP A 285 -6.57 1.46 24.50
N GLN A 286 -6.54 0.12 24.59
CA GLN A 286 -5.64 -0.63 25.47
C GLN A 286 -5.13 -1.92 24.84
N ALA A 287 -3.91 -2.32 25.19
CA ALA A 287 -3.29 -3.53 24.67
C ALA A 287 -2.30 -4.17 25.67
N SER A 288 -2.02 -5.46 25.48
CA SER A 288 -0.93 -6.16 26.18
C SER A 288 0.09 -6.69 25.18
N VAL A 289 1.33 -6.24 25.29
CA VAL A 289 2.42 -6.56 24.34
C VAL A 289 3.67 -6.92 25.13
N GLY A 290 4.19 -8.13 24.94
CA GLY A 290 5.40 -8.58 25.63
C GLY A 290 5.28 -8.58 27.17
N GLY A 291 4.08 -8.76 27.71
CA GLY A 291 3.80 -8.69 29.15
C GLY A 291 3.61 -7.27 29.70
N LEU A 292 3.73 -6.23 28.87
CA LEU A 292 3.48 -4.84 29.25
C LEU A 292 2.02 -4.48 28.94
N HIS A 293 1.39 -3.70 29.81
CA HIS A 293 0.08 -3.10 29.56
C HIS A 293 0.27 -1.71 28.95
N LEU A 294 -0.32 -1.47 27.79
CA LEU A 294 -0.25 -0.20 27.07
C LEU A 294 -1.65 0.42 27.03
N ALA A 295 -1.74 1.72 27.29
CA ALA A 295 -2.98 2.48 27.17
C ALA A 295 -2.75 3.73 26.31
N LEU A 296 -3.63 3.96 25.35
CA LEU A 296 -3.68 5.18 24.55
C LEU A 296 -4.73 6.11 25.13
N TRP A 297 -4.39 7.38 25.25
CA TRP A 297 -5.26 8.41 25.78
C TRP A 297 -5.48 9.50 24.74
N ASP A 298 -6.72 9.96 24.63
CA ASP A 298 -7.06 11.24 24.03
C ASP A 298 -7.00 12.30 25.12
N ASP A 299 -6.06 13.23 25.00
CA ASP A 299 -5.92 14.38 25.90
C ASP A 299 -5.86 15.66 25.08
N GLY A 300 -6.99 16.37 25.02
CA GLY A 300 -7.11 17.62 24.27
C GLY A 300 -6.91 17.48 22.76
N GLY A 301 -7.21 16.30 22.19
CA GLY A 301 -7.01 16.00 20.77
C GLY A 301 -5.61 15.53 20.40
N GLY A 302 -4.68 15.40 21.36
CA GLY A 302 -3.40 14.73 21.15
C GLY A 302 -3.41 13.30 21.70
N CYS A 303 -2.62 12.42 21.10
CA CYS A 303 -2.50 11.04 21.55
C CYS A 303 -1.37 10.89 22.58
N LYS A 304 -1.65 10.27 23.73
CA LYS A 304 -0.65 9.89 24.73
C LYS A 304 -0.59 8.39 24.92
N LEU A 305 0.62 7.85 25.05
CA LEU A 305 0.89 6.48 25.46
C LEU A 305 1.21 6.41 26.94
N GLN A 306 0.58 5.50 27.66
CA GLN A 306 0.95 5.11 29.02
C GLN A 306 1.36 3.64 29.06
N VAL A 307 2.46 3.33 29.75
CA VAL A 307 3.01 1.96 29.87
C VAL A 307 2.90 1.51 31.33
N GLY A 308 1.97 0.61 31.62
CA GLY A 308 1.60 0.23 32.98
C GLY A 308 0.79 1.32 33.70
N GLN A 309 0.43 1.06 34.95
CA GLN A 309 -0.49 1.95 35.70
C GLN A 309 0.19 3.20 36.29
N ALA A 310 1.50 3.13 36.56
CA ALA A 310 2.21 4.17 37.33
C ALA A 310 3.21 4.98 36.50
N ALA A 311 3.45 4.63 35.24
CA ALA A 311 4.42 5.35 34.42
C ALA A 311 3.84 6.68 33.93
N PRO A 312 4.69 7.72 33.76
CA PRO A 312 4.29 8.95 33.10
C PRO A 312 3.90 8.65 31.65
N SER A 313 2.88 9.36 31.17
CA SER A 313 2.45 9.27 29.78
C SER A 313 3.44 9.97 28.84
N THR A 314 3.63 9.43 27.63
CA THR A 314 4.46 10.00 26.56
C THR A 314 3.57 10.44 25.41
N TRP A 315 3.81 11.62 24.83
CA TRP A 315 3.08 12.08 23.64
C TRP A 315 3.51 11.29 22.40
N LEU A 316 2.52 10.89 21.59
CA LEU A 316 2.75 10.30 20.28
C LEU A 316 2.56 11.35 19.18
N LYS A 317 3.08 11.04 17.99
CA LYS A 317 2.92 11.90 16.81
C LYS A 317 1.47 11.96 16.30
N PRO A 318 0.73 10.84 16.18
CA PRO A 318 -0.65 10.90 15.69
C PRO A 318 -1.55 11.71 16.62
N MET A 319 -2.50 12.45 16.05
CA MET A 319 -3.54 13.13 16.83
C MET A 319 -4.62 12.17 17.29
N ALA A 320 -5.39 12.55 18.31
CA ALA A 320 -6.47 11.72 18.83
C ALA A 320 -7.79 11.88 18.04
N PRO A 321 -8.74 10.92 18.16
CA PRO A 321 -8.57 9.61 18.81
C PRO A 321 -7.54 8.73 18.12
N CYS A 322 -6.81 7.98 18.94
CA CYS A 322 -5.79 7.05 18.49
C CYS A 322 -6.08 5.62 18.95
N TYR A 323 -5.68 4.65 18.13
CA TYR A 323 -5.99 3.24 18.29
C TYR A 323 -4.77 2.37 17.95
N PHE A 324 -4.67 1.20 18.55
CA PHE A 324 -3.72 0.20 18.12
C PHE A 324 -4.18 -0.47 16.82
N MET A 325 -3.23 -0.76 15.94
CA MET A 325 -3.48 -1.62 14.78
C MET A 325 -3.75 -3.05 15.25
N LEU A 326 -4.80 -3.64 14.70
CA LEU A 326 -5.24 -5.00 14.98
C LEU A 326 -4.74 -5.96 13.91
N SER A 327 -4.60 -7.24 14.25
CA SER A 327 -4.33 -8.27 13.26
C SER A 327 -5.49 -8.31 12.25
N PRO A 328 -5.22 -8.47 10.94
CA PRO A 328 -6.27 -8.57 9.93
C PRO A 328 -7.33 -9.61 10.33
N GLY A 329 -8.61 -9.22 10.31
CA GLY A 329 -9.74 -10.08 10.70
C GLY A 329 -9.84 -10.41 12.20
N GLY A 330 -8.92 -9.91 13.02
CA GLY A 330 -8.86 -10.16 14.46
C GLY A 330 -9.25 -8.95 15.30
N GLN A 331 -9.44 -9.19 16.60
CA GLN A 331 -9.63 -8.13 17.61
C GLN A 331 -8.39 -7.91 18.49
N ARG A 332 -7.29 -8.60 18.18
CA ARG A 332 -6.04 -8.52 18.93
C ARG A 332 -5.11 -7.53 18.23
N VAL A 333 -4.34 -6.78 19.02
CA VAL A 333 -3.28 -5.92 18.48
C VAL A 333 -2.30 -6.75 17.66
N GLN A 334 -2.00 -6.26 16.46
CA GLN A 334 -0.99 -6.88 15.61
C GLN A 334 0.40 -6.56 16.17
N VAL A 335 1.11 -7.62 16.54
CA VAL A 335 2.46 -7.56 17.06
C VAL A 335 3.41 -8.13 16.04
N TYR A 336 4.28 -7.29 15.50
CA TYR A 336 5.35 -7.71 14.60
C TYR A 336 6.62 -8.00 15.40
N ARG A 337 7.31 -9.10 15.08
CA ARG A 337 8.59 -9.46 15.69
C ARG A 337 9.72 -9.12 14.72
N HIS A 338 10.34 -7.96 14.92
CA HIS A 338 11.45 -7.51 14.08
C HIS A 338 12.73 -8.35 14.32
N ASP A 339 12.99 -8.72 15.58
CA ASP A 339 14.08 -9.64 15.93
C ASP A 339 13.74 -10.47 17.20
N LYS A 340 14.70 -11.25 17.73
CA LYS A 340 14.47 -12.10 18.91
C LYS A 340 14.06 -11.32 20.16
N THR A 341 14.47 -10.06 20.27
CA THR A 341 14.32 -9.17 21.43
C THR A 341 13.42 -7.97 21.19
N THR A 342 13.08 -7.68 19.93
CA THR A 342 12.34 -6.49 19.51
C THR A 342 10.97 -6.87 18.95
N LEU A 343 9.92 -6.32 19.55
CA LEU A 343 8.55 -6.34 19.03
C LEU A 343 8.17 -4.93 18.59
N VAL A 344 7.30 -4.83 17.60
CA VAL A 344 6.76 -3.56 17.10
C VAL A 344 5.25 -3.67 17.05
N VAL A 345 4.57 -2.67 17.60
CA VAL A 345 3.13 -2.47 17.38
C VAL A 345 2.92 -1.10 16.76
N ALA A 346 1.80 -0.92 16.06
CA ALA A 346 1.49 0.35 15.42
C ALA A 346 0.31 1.03 16.09
N VAL A 347 0.41 2.34 16.22
CA VAL A 347 -0.66 3.23 16.68
C VAL A 347 -1.06 4.10 15.52
N ILE A 348 -2.36 4.13 15.23
CA ILE A 348 -2.95 5.04 14.26
C ILE A 348 -3.66 6.17 14.97
N GLY A 349 -3.71 7.33 14.33
CA GLY A 349 -4.46 8.49 14.79
C GLY A 349 -4.67 9.49 13.65
N THR A 350 -5.06 10.71 14.00
CA THR A 350 -5.45 11.76 13.04
C THR A 350 -6.67 11.28 12.24
N PRO A 351 -7.86 11.31 12.86
CA PRO A 351 -9.03 10.59 12.41
C PRO A 351 -9.37 10.86 10.95
N ALA A 352 -9.60 9.78 10.21
CA ALA A 352 -10.17 9.81 8.88
C ALA A 352 -11.63 9.35 8.91
N LYS A 353 -12.33 9.44 7.77
CA LYS A 353 -13.67 8.87 7.64
C LYS A 353 -13.61 7.34 7.81
N GLY A 354 -14.41 6.79 8.71
CA GLY A 354 -14.49 5.35 8.98
C GLY A 354 -14.25 5.02 10.45
N GLU A 355 -14.66 3.82 10.87
CA GLU A 355 -14.45 3.37 12.25
C GLU A 355 -12.97 3.09 12.52
N ARG A 356 -12.40 3.78 13.51
CA ARG A 356 -11.01 3.62 13.96
C ARG A 356 -10.03 3.70 12.78
N CYS A 357 -10.22 4.67 11.90
CA CYS A 357 -9.31 4.98 10.80
C CYS A 357 -8.59 6.30 11.05
N GLY A 358 -7.35 6.40 10.57
CA GLY A 358 -6.48 7.55 10.75
C GLY A 358 -5.55 7.77 9.57
N GLN A 359 -4.96 8.97 9.48
CA GLN A 359 -4.03 9.34 8.40
C GLN A 359 -2.56 9.25 8.80
N GLU A 360 -2.28 9.04 10.08
CA GLU A 360 -0.94 8.96 10.64
C GLU A 360 -0.76 7.67 11.43
N VAL A 361 0.39 7.02 11.23
CA VAL A 361 0.78 5.79 11.92
C VAL A 361 2.14 5.98 12.55
N GLN A 362 2.29 5.60 13.81
CA GLN A 362 3.57 5.55 14.50
C GLN A 362 3.80 4.17 15.12
N GLY A 363 5.03 3.68 15.00
CA GLY A 363 5.45 2.44 15.67
C GLY A 363 5.70 2.68 17.15
N LEU A 364 5.43 1.66 17.97
CA LEU A 364 5.95 1.54 19.33
C LEU A 364 6.89 0.33 19.34
N VAL A 365 8.16 0.60 19.56
CA VAL A 365 9.20 -0.42 19.62
C VAL A 365 9.32 -0.91 21.06
N VAL A 366 9.02 -2.19 21.27
CA VAL A 366 9.13 -2.87 22.56
C VAL A 366 10.40 -3.72 22.57
N LYS A 367 11.39 -3.32 23.36
CA LYS A 367 12.68 -4.01 23.44
C LYS A 367 13.13 -4.12 24.90
N ASN A 368 13.42 -5.35 25.33
CA ASN A 368 13.86 -5.64 26.70
C ASN A 368 12.94 -5.06 27.80
N GLY A 369 11.62 -5.10 27.57
CA GLY A 369 10.63 -4.58 28.52
C GLY A 369 10.45 -3.05 28.50
N ASN A 370 11.17 -2.32 27.64
CA ASN A 370 11.00 -0.89 27.44
C ASN A 370 10.19 -0.62 26.17
N VAL A 371 9.36 0.43 26.18
CA VAL A 371 8.59 0.88 25.02
C VAL A 371 9.06 2.26 24.61
N THR A 372 9.47 2.41 23.35
CA THR A 372 9.88 3.68 22.77
C THR A 372 9.09 3.95 21.51
N PRO A 373 8.44 5.13 21.38
CA PRO A 373 7.83 5.53 20.11
C PRO A 373 8.91 5.59 19.02
N SER A 374 8.63 4.98 17.88
CA SER A 374 9.51 5.02 16.72
C SER A 374 9.71 6.46 16.25
N SER A 375 10.93 6.75 15.80
CA SER A 375 11.23 8.03 15.15
C SER A 375 10.60 8.10 13.76
N ALA A 376 10.41 6.96 13.12
CA ALA A 376 9.69 6.82 11.86
C ALA A 376 8.17 6.86 12.08
N GLY A 377 7.47 7.40 11.08
CA GLY A 377 6.02 7.39 11.01
C GLY A 377 5.59 7.30 9.55
N MET A 378 4.35 6.85 9.33
CA MET A 378 3.71 6.88 8.02
C MET A 378 2.62 7.94 8.05
N GLN A 379 2.49 8.67 6.95
CA GLN A 379 1.51 9.76 6.81
C GLN A 379 1.02 9.82 5.36
N GLY A 380 -0.19 10.36 5.17
CA GLY A 380 -0.73 10.68 3.83
C GLY A 380 -1.58 9.58 3.19
N SER A 381 -1.78 8.44 3.85
CA SER A 381 -2.76 7.41 3.48
C SER A 381 -3.73 7.17 4.63
N VAL A 382 -4.93 6.68 4.34
CA VAL A 382 -5.88 6.27 5.38
C VAL A 382 -5.61 4.83 5.79
N TYR A 383 -5.36 4.62 7.08
CA TYR A 383 -5.16 3.31 7.69
C TYR A 383 -6.28 3.04 8.69
N CYS A 384 -6.89 1.88 8.63
CA CYS A 384 -7.93 1.49 9.58
C CYS A 384 -7.42 0.39 10.53
N ALA A 385 -7.72 0.51 11.82
CA ALA A 385 -7.21 -0.40 12.86
C ALA A 385 -7.39 -1.88 12.49
N ALA A 386 -8.55 -2.24 11.92
CA ALA A 386 -8.90 -3.62 11.57
C ALA A 386 -8.17 -4.19 10.35
N GLN A 387 -7.51 -3.36 9.53
CA GLN A 387 -6.80 -3.80 8.33
C GLN A 387 -5.42 -4.39 8.65
N GLY A 388 -4.85 -4.09 9.82
CA GLY A 388 -3.45 -4.38 10.10
C GLY A 388 -2.48 -3.61 9.21
N LEU A 389 -1.20 -3.90 9.35
CA LEU A 389 -0.13 -3.45 8.46
C LEU A 389 0.67 -4.65 7.95
N GLN A 390 1.35 -4.43 6.84
CA GLN A 390 2.27 -5.40 6.24
C GLN A 390 3.64 -5.36 6.94
N ASN A 391 4.38 -6.47 6.84
CA ASN A 391 5.68 -6.62 7.54
C ASN A 391 6.68 -5.52 7.16
N TYR A 392 6.77 -5.12 5.88
CA TYR A 392 7.70 -4.06 5.47
C TYR A 392 7.35 -2.71 6.10
N GLN A 393 6.06 -2.44 6.36
CA GLN A 393 5.63 -1.22 7.05
C GLN A 393 6.09 -1.27 8.51
N TYR A 394 5.99 -2.44 9.14
CA TYR A 394 6.56 -2.62 10.47
C TYR A 394 8.09 -2.51 10.52
N ASP A 395 8.80 -2.96 9.50
CA ASP A 395 10.26 -2.76 9.41
C ASP A 395 10.64 -1.28 9.29
N LEU A 396 9.82 -0.47 8.62
CA LEU A 396 9.97 0.98 8.62
C LEU A 396 9.74 1.58 10.02
N LEU A 397 8.72 1.09 10.72
CA LEU A 397 8.33 1.52 12.06
C LEU A 397 9.22 0.93 13.18
N ALA A 398 10.15 0.04 12.88
CA ALA A 398 11.09 -0.52 13.85
C ALA A 398 12.26 0.43 14.18
N LYS A 399 12.34 1.59 13.49
CA LYS A 399 13.48 2.52 13.52
C LYS A 399 13.41 3.59 14.61
#